data_AF-A0A098YMG1-F1
#
_entry.id   AF-A0A098YMG1-F1
#
_cell.length_a   1.000
_cell.length_b   1.000
_cell.length_c   1.000
_cell.angle_alpha   90.00
_cell.angle_beta   90.00
_cell.angle_gamma   90.00
#
_symmetry.space_group_name_H-M   'P 1'
#
loop_
_entity.id
_entity.type
_entity.pdbx_description
1 polymer ?
#
loop_
_entity_poly.entity_id
_entity_poly.type
_entity_poly.pdbx_seq_one_letter_code
_entity_poly.pdbx_strand_id
1 'polypeptide(L)' 'MEENEIITQQGPQMQMFAQLMEGTLKKLERYCSTARPMLGGEVYLTGEEVCSQLRLSTRTLQEY' A
#
# COMPACT_ATOMS: atom_id res chain seq x y z
N MET A 1 -10.42 33.03 30.14
CA MET A 1 -11.28 32.43 29.10
C MET A 1 -10.32 31.72 28.17
N GLU A 2 -10.42 30.39 28.05
CA GLU A 2 -9.63 29.67 27.05
C GLU A 2 -10.22 30.00 25.67
N GLU A 3 -9.41 30.62 24.81
CA GLU A 3 -9.75 30.85 23.41
C GLU A 3 -9.74 29.49 22.71
N ASN A 4 -10.93 28.94 22.45
CA ASN A 4 -11.04 27.77 21.58
C ASN A 4 -10.77 28.23 20.13
N GLU A 5 -9.57 27.96 19.63
CA GLU A 5 -9.24 28.18 18.22
C GLU A 5 -10.07 27.25 17.33
N ILE A 6 -10.78 27.84 16.36
CA ILE A 6 -11.58 27.08 15.40
C ILE A 6 -10.65 26.53 14.32
N ILE A 7 -10.46 25.22 14.32
CA ILE A 7 -9.73 24.51 13.25
C ILE A 7 -10.60 24.49 11.99
N THR A 8 -10.15 25.17 10.94
CA THR A 8 -10.81 25.17 9.62
C THR A 8 -9.99 24.39 8.60
N GLN A 9 -10.64 23.84 7.58
CA GLN A 9 -9.97 23.09 6.51
C GLN A 9 -8.95 23.92 5.73
N GLN A 10 -9.21 25.22 5.59
CA GLN A 10 -8.31 26.16 4.91
C GLN A 10 -7.29 26.79 5.86
N GLY A 11 -7.33 26.42 7.15
CA GLY A 11 -6.38 26.88 8.13
C GLY A 11 -4.97 26.36 7.79
N PRO A 12 -3.92 27.16 8.00
CA PRO A 12 -2.55 26.79 7.64
C PRO A 12 -2.10 25.49 8.29
N GLN A 13 -2.53 25.23 9.53
CA GLN A 13 -2.29 23.98 10.24
C GLN A 13 -2.91 22.76 9.54
N MET A 14 -4.13 22.89 9.03
CA MET A 14 -4.83 21.79 8.38
C MET A 14 -4.30 21.55 6.96
N GLN A 15 -3.89 22.61 6.26
CA GLN A 15 -3.21 22.49 4.97
C GLN A 15 -1.85 21.78 5.11
N MET A 16 -1.06 22.16 6.11
CA MET A 16 0.21 21.49 6.41
C MET A 16 -0.01 20.01 6.77
N PHE A 17 -1.02 19.72 7.60
CA PHE A 17 -1.39 18.35 7.94
C PHE A 17 -1.77 17.53 6.70
N ALA A 18 -2.58 18.09 5.79
CA ALA A 18 -2.99 17.41 4.56
C ALA A 18 -1.78 17.07 3.66
N GLN A 19 -0.81 17.98 3.53
CA GLN A 19 0.42 17.74 2.77
C GLN A 19 1.27 16.60 3.37
N LEU A 20 1.39 16.57 4.71
CA LEU A 20 2.09 15.49 5.41
C LEU A 20 1.39 14.14 5.22
N MET A 21 0.06 14.13 5.28
CA MET A 21 -0.75 12.93 5.03
C MET A 21 -0.58 12.44 3.59
N GLU A 22 -0.58 13.32 2.60
CA GLU A 22 -0.36 12.97 1.20
C GLU A 22 1.03 12.34 0.98
N GLY A 23 2.07 12.93 1.58
CA GLY A 23 3.42 12.38 1.53
C GLY A 23 3.52 11.00 2.19
N THR A 24 2.78 10.78 3.29
CA THR A 24 2.71 9.49 3.97
C THR A 24 1.99 8.44 3.13
N LEU A 25 0.88 8.82 2.51
CA LEU A 25 0.10 7.93 1.63
C LEU A 25 0.93 7.46 0.44
N LYS A 26 1.63 8.38 -0.25
CA LYS A 26 2.51 8.03 -1.38
C LYS A 26 3.60 7.01 -1.00
N LYS A 27 4.17 7.14 0.21
CA LYS A 27 5.17 6.18 0.72
C LYS A 27 4.53 4.82 0.99
N LEU A 28 3.33 4.80 1.58
CA LEU A 28 2.61 3.57 1.86
C LEU A 28 2.22 2.84 0.58
N GLU A 29 1.71 3.54 -0.43
CA GLU A 29 1.37 2.96 -1.73
C GLU A 29 2.58 2.29 -2.40
N ARG A 30 3.74 2.96 -2.38
CA ARG A 30 5.00 2.40 -2.90
C ARG A 30 5.46 1.17 -2.12
N TYR A 31 5.28 1.19 -0.80
CA TYR A 31 5.59 0.04 0.04
C TYR A 31 4.67 -1.14 -0.31
N CYS A 32 3.36 -0.93 -0.34
CA CYS A 32 2.37 -1.97 -0.64
C CYS A 32 2.53 -2.56 -2.05
N SER A 33 2.96 -1.78 -3.05
CA SER A 33 3.17 -2.29 -4.41
C SER A 33 4.39 -3.20 -4.55
N THR A 34 5.37 -3.08 -3.64
CA THR A 34 6.62 -3.84 -3.69
C THR A 34 6.76 -4.84 -2.55
N ALA A 35 5.94 -4.72 -1.50
CA ALA A 35 5.97 -5.62 -0.37
C ALA A 35 5.68 -7.06 -0.81
N ARG A 36 6.55 -7.97 -0.35
CA ARG A 36 6.36 -9.42 -0.43
C ARG A 36 6.46 -9.95 0.99
N PRO A 37 5.41 -9.82 1.80
CA PRO A 37 5.44 -10.21 3.20
C PRO A 37 5.70 -11.71 3.31
N MET A 38 6.50 -12.10 4.30
CA MET A 38 6.70 -13.50 4.63
C MET A 38 5.50 -14.03 5.42
N LEU A 39 4.97 -15.17 5.03
CA LEU A 39 3.96 -15.92 5.77
C LEU A 39 4.64 -17.20 6.27
N GLY A 40 4.71 -17.41 7.58
CA GLY A 40 5.39 -18.58 8.15
C GLY A 40 6.89 -18.68 7.84
N GLY A 41 7.54 -17.56 7.46
CA GLY A 41 8.96 -17.54 7.07
C GLY A 41 9.21 -17.70 5.57
N GLU A 42 8.17 -17.93 4.77
CA GLU A 42 8.27 -18.09 3.32
C GLU A 42 7.61 -16.93 2.57
N VAL A 43 8.13 -16.62 1.37
CA VAL A 43 7.51 -15.65 0.46
C VAL A 43 6.68 -16.40 -0.58
N TYR A 44 5.38 -16.15 -0.58
CA TYR A 44 4.46 -16.77 -1.53
C TYR A 44 4.39 -15.95 -2.81
N LEU A 45 4.24 -16.66 -3.93
CA LEU A 45 3.97 -16.09 -5.23
C LEU A 45 2.47 -16.13 -5.53
N THR A 46 1.99 -15.12 -6.21
CA THR A 46 0.67 -15.13 -6.84
C THR A 46 0.62 -16.17 -7.97
N GLY A 47 -0.58 -16.63 -8.34
CA GLY A 47 -0.73 -17.57 -9.45
C GLY A 47 -0.16 -17.05 -10.78
N GLU A 48 -0.26 -15.75 -11.02
CA GLU A 48 0.34 -15.10 -12.20
C GLU A 48 1.87 -15.17 -12.20
N GLU A 49 2.49 -14.87 -11.05
CA GLU A 49 3.96 -14.95 -10.90
C GLU A 49 4.46 -16.39 -11.10
N VAL A 50 3.74 -17.38 -10.57
CA VAL A 50 4.05 -18.81 -10.78
C VAL A 50 3.94 -19.16 -12.27
N CYS A 51 2.84 -18.78 -12.93
CA CYS A 51 2.63 -19.04 -14.36
C CYS A 51 3.73 -18.41 -15.23
N SER A 52 4.15 -17.18 -14.89
CA SER A 52 5.21 -16.46 -15.59
C SER A 52 6.57 -17.14 -15.46
N GLN A 53 6.95 -17.54 -14.24
CA GLN A 53 8.22 -18.22 -14.00
C GLN A 53 8.28 -19.61 -14.65
N LEU A 54 7.19 -20.37 -14.56
CA LEU A 54 7.11 -21.73 -15.09
C LEU A 54 6.70 -21.77 -16.57
N ARG A 55 6.41 -20.62 -17.19
CA ARG A 55 5.98 -20.47 -18.59
C ARG A 55 4.79 -21.35 -18.95
N LEU A 56 3.80 -21.38 -18.07
CA LEU A 56 2.59 -22.19 -18.22
C LEU A 56 1.32 -21.35 -18.13
N SER A 57 0.22 -21.92 -18.60
CA SER A 57 -1.09 -21.27 -18.49
C SER A 57 -1.67 -21.45 -17.09
N THR A 58 -2.55 -20.54 -16.67
CA THR A 58 -3.30 -20.67 -15.42
C THR A 58 -4.08 -21.98 -15.34
N ARG A 59 -4.64 -22.43 -16.47
CA ARG A 59 -5.33 -23.73 -16.56
C ARG A 59 -4.38 -24.89 -16.25
N THR A 60 -3.19 -24.88 -16.85
CA THR A 60 -2.17 -25.91 -16.59
C THR A 60 -1.77 -25.90 -15.12
N LEU A 61 -1.65 -24.73 -14.49
CA LEU A 61 -1.32 -24.64 -13.06
C LEU A 61 -2.40 -25.25 -12.16
N GLN A 62 -3.68 -25.11 -12.52
CA GLN A 62 -4.81 -25.63 -11.75
C GLN A 62 -5.03 -27.14 -11.90
N GLU A 63 -4.44 -27.76 -12.93
CA GLU A 63 -4.56 -29.19 -13.18
C GLU A 63 -3.55 -30.03 -12.35
N TYR A 64 -2.63 -29.38 -11.62
CA TYR A 64 -1.71 -30.00 -10.65
C TYR A 64 -2.19 -29.81 -9.21
#